data_AF-A0A0G0TTX5-F1
#
_entry.id   AF-A0A0G0TTX5-F1
#
_cell.length_a   1.000
_cell.length_b   1.000
_cell.length_c   1.000
_cell.angle_alpha   90.00
_cell.angle_beta   90.00
_cell.angle_gamma   90.00
#
_symmetry.space_group_name_H-M   'P 1'
#
loop_
_entity.id
_entity.type
_entity.pdbx_description
1 polymer ?
#
loop_
_entity_poly.entity_id
_entity_poly.type
_entity_poly.pdbx_seq_one_letter_code
_entity_poly.pdbx_strand_id
1 'polypeptide(L)'
;MEIFFIVTAFLAEVAGTVAGFGSSTIALPLALFFFDFNTALVLVAFLHIFGNLGRIGFFRKGIDWKLLVRFGIPSVGFTLTGALLVSYIPQNTLKGILGLFLILYAAFSLTQF
;
A
#
# COMPACT_ATOMS: atom_id res chain seq x y z
N MET A 1 9.63 -2.96 -19.83
CA MET A 1 9.50 -2.50 -18.43
C MET A 1 8.09 -2.68 -17.89
N GLU A 2 7.05 -2.37 -18.67
CA GLU A 2 5.63 -2.48 -18.25
C GLU A 2 5.21 -3.90 -17.82
N ILE A 3 5.60 -4.93 -18.57
CA ILE A 3 5.30 -6.34 -18.21
C ILE A 3 5.92 -6.72 -16.87
N PHE A 4 7.15 -6.29 -16.59
CA PHE A 4 7.80 -6.56 -15.30
C PHE A 4 7.05 -5.87 -14.17
N PHE A 5 6.67 -4.60 -14.34
CA PHE A 5 5.86 -3.90 -13.36
C PHE A 5 4.55 -4.64 -13.09
N ILE A 6 3.78 -5.00 -14.12
CA ILE A 6 2.50 -5.71 -13.99
C ILE A 6 2.67 -7.03 -13.23
N VAL A 7 3.69 -7.82 -13.58
CA VAL A 7 3.98 -9.09 -12.88
C VAL A 7 4.31 -8.83 -11.42
N THR A 8 5.20 -7.87 -11.12
CA THR A 8 5.57 -7.56 -9.73
C THR A 8 4.42 -6.97 -8.93
N ALA A 9 3.58 -6.14 -9.54
CA ALA A 9 2.37 -5.57 -8.93
C ALA A 9 1.34 -6.66 -8.61
N PHE A 10 1.14 -7.60 -9.53
CA PHE A 10 0.27 -8.75 -9.30
C PHE A 10 0.79 -9.63 -8.15
N LEU A 11 2.08 -9.97 -8.15
CA LEU A 11 2.70 -10.76 -7.08
C LEU A 11 2.63 -10.05 -5.73
N ALA A 12 2.85 -8.73 -5.69
CA ALA A 12 2.72 -7.92 -4.49
C ALA A 12 1.29 -7.95 -3.93
N GLU A 13 0.28 -7.86 -4.79
CA GLU A 13 -1.12 -7.93 -4.37
C GLU A 13 -1.51 -9.32 -3.87
N VAL A 14 -1.07 -10.38 -4.54
CA VAL A 14 -1.28 -11.76 -4.08
C VAL A 14 -0.62 -11.99 -2.72
N ALA A 15 0.66 -11.62 -2.58
CA ALA A 15 1.40 -11.77 -1.32
C ALA A 15 0.73 -10.98 -0.18
N GLY A 16 0.37 -9.71 -0.42
CA GLY A 16 -0.34 -8.88 0.56
C GLY A 16 -1.78 -9.33 0.84
N THR A 17 -2.38 -10.13 -0.04
CA THR A 17 -3.68 -10.77 0.21
C THR A 17 -3.53 -11.95 1.14
N VAL A 18 -2.56 -12.85 0.86
CA VAL A 18 -2.29 -14.03 1.68
C VAL A 18 -1.81 -13.63 3.08
N ALA A 19 -0.95 -12.63 3.19
CA ALA A 19 -0.48 -12.11 4.48
C ALA A 19 -1.56 -11.36 5.27
N GLY A 20 -2.69 -11.00 4.63
CA GLY A 20 -3.77 -10.23 5.24
C GLY A 20 -3.48 -8.74 5.43
N PHE A 21 -2.26 -8.27 5.19
CA PHE A 21 -1.88 -6.86 5.23
C PHE A 21 -0.66 -6.58 4.31
N GLY A 22 -0.33 -5.30 4.11
CA GLY A 22 1.00 -4.91 3.59
C GLY A 22 1.18 -4.92 2.07
N SER A 23 0.10 -5.02 1.27
CA SER A 23 0.21 -4.92 -0.20
C SER A 23 0.85 -3.60 -0.64
N SER A 24 0.48 -2.47 -0.02
CA SER A 24 1.15 -1.16 -0.22
C SER A 24 2.64 -1.18 0.11
N THR A 25 3.01 -1.85 1.21
CA THR A 25 4.38 -1.94 1.72
C THR A 25 5.30 -2.60 0.69
N ILE A 26 4.78 -3.51 -0.12
CA ILE A 26 5.50 -4.20 -1.19
C ILE A 26 5.36 -3.44 -2.52
N ALA A 27 4.13 -3.07 -2.90
CA ALA A 27 3.83 -2.51 -4.22
C ALA A 27 4.44 -1.12 -4.44
N LEU A 28 4.45 -0.24 -3.43
CA LEU A 28 4.97 1.13 -3.60
C LEU A 28 6.48 1.16 -3.84
N PRO A 29 7.33 0.49 -3.04
CA PRO A 29 8.76 0.39 -3.35
C PRO A 29 9.03 -0.23 -4.72
N LEU A 30 8.27 -1.27 -5.09
CA LEU A 30 8.39 -1.89 -6.42
C LEU A 30 8.05 -0.89 -7.52
N ALA A 31 6.94 -0.16 -7.40
CA ALA A 31 6.55 0.88 -8.36
C ALA A 31 7.59 2.00 -8.49
N LEU A 32 8.26 2.37 -7.40
CA LEU A 32 9.29 3.41 -7.38
C LEU A 32 10.59 3.01 -8.12
N PHE A 33 10.80 1.72 -8.42
CA PHE A 33 11.88 1.30 -9.33
C PHE A 33 11.55 1.58 -10.81
N PHE A 34 10.27 1.73 -11.16
CA PHE A 34 9.82 1.92 -12.54
C PHE A 34 9.32 3.34 -12.82
N PHE A 35 8.80 4.04 -11.82
CA PHE A 35 8.12 5.33 -11.97
C PHE A 35 8.57 6.36 -10.93
N ASP A 36 8.31 7.63 -11.22
CA ASP A 36 8.44 8.69 -10.22
C ASP A 36 7.42 8.49 -9.08
N PHE A 37 7.59 9.22 -7.98
CA PHE A 37 6.82 8.97 -6.77
C PHE A 37 5.34 9.29 -6.93
N ASN A 38 4.99 10.32 -7.69
CA ASN A 38 3.59 10.69 -7.90
C ASN A 38 2.90 9.65 -8.77
N THR A 39 3.52 9.28 -9.90
CA THR A 39 2.99 8.22 -10.77
C THR A 39 2.87 6.90 -10.03
N ALA A 40 3.90 6.51 -9.26
CA ALA A 40 3.87 5.29 -8.45
C ALA A 40 2.73 5.30 -7.42
N LEU A 41 2.50 6.43 -6.74
CA LEU A 41 1.40 6.58 -5.79
C LEU A 41 0.04 6.35 -6.44
N VAL A 42 -0.19 6.97 -7.61
CA VAL A 42 -1.44 6.84 -8.36
C VAL A 42 -1.66 5.39 -8.79
N LEU A 43 -0.64 4.74 -9.35
CA LEU A 43 -0.73 3.34 -9.77
C LEU A 43 -1.02 2.40 -8.59
N VAL A 44 -0.36 2.60 -7.45
CA VAL A 44 -0.59 1.80 -6.23
C VAL A 44 -1.99 2.03 -5.66
N ALA A 45 -2.52 3.26 -5.77
CA ALA A 45 -3.90 3.55 -5.37
C ALA A 45 -4.91 2.78 -6.23
N PHE A 46 -4.71 2.72 -7.55
CA PHE A 46 -5.53 1.87 -8.43
C PHE A 46 -5.43 0.39 -8.07
N LEU A 47 -4.21 -0.12 -7.83
CA LEU A 47 -4.01 -1.49 -7.38
C LEU A 47 -4.79 -1.77 -6.08
N HIS A 48 -4.80 -0.84 -5.13
CA HIS A 48 -5.57 -0.98 -3.89
C HIS A 48 -7.07 -1.00 -4.12
N ILE A 49 -7.59 -0.13 -4.99
CA ILE A 49 -9.03 -0.11 -5.29
C ILE A 49 -9.45 -1.45 -5.88
N PHE A 50 -8.78 -1.91 -6.94
CA PHE A 50 -9.15 -3.16 -7.60
C PHE A 50 -8.88 -4.40 -6.72
N GLY A 51 -7.76 -4.41 -6.00
CA GLY A 51 -7.42 -5.48 -5.05
C GLY A 51 -8.45 -5.61 -3.93
N ASN A 52 -8.84 -4.50 -3.31
CA ASN A 52 -9.85 -4.49 -2.25
C ASN A 52 -11.26 -4.82 -2.77
N LEU A 53 -11.63 -4.35 -3.97
CA LEU A 53 -12.89 -4.77 -4.61
C LEU A 53 -12.93 -6.29 -4.83
N GLY A 54 -11.82 -6.87 -5.29
CA GLY A 54 -11.66 -8.32 -5.38
C GLY A 54 -11.84 -9.01 -4.03
N ARG A 55 -11.14 -8.54 -2.98
CA ARG A 55 -11.26 -9.07 -1.62
C ARG A 55 -12.69 -8.99 -1.08
N ILE A 56 -13.37 -7.86 -1.27
CA ILE A 56 -14.79 -7.73 -0.88
C ILE A 56 -15.64 -8.73 -1.66
N GLY A 57 -15.44 -8.87 -2.97
CA GLY A 57 -16.15 -9.84 -3.80
C GLY A 57 -16.00 -11.28 -3.30
N PHE A 58 -14.77 -11.72 -3.05
CA PHE A 58 -14.45 -13.09 -2.60
C PHE A 58 -14.83 -13.34 -1.14
N PHE A 59 -14.63 -12.36 -0.25
CA PHE A 59 -14.73 -12.54 1.21
C PHE A 59 -15.89 -11.78 1.87
N ARG A 60 -16.88 -11.30 1.11
CA ARG A 60 -18.04 -10.54 1.62
C ARG A 60 -18.76 -11.14 2.83
N LYS A 61 -18.81 -12.47 2.93
CA LYS A 61 -19.49 -13.17 4.03
C LYS A 61 -18.76 -13.09 5.38
N GLY A 62 -17.47 -12.76 5.38
CA GLY A 62 -16.63 -12.63 6.58
C GLY A 62 -16.37 -11.19 7.00
N ILE A 63 -17.07 -10.20 6.42
CA ILE A 63 -16.83 -8.79 6.74
C ILE A 63 -17.42 -8.45 8.11
N ASP A 64 -16.56 -7.96 9.01
CA ASP A 64 -16.97 -7.29 10.24
C ASP A 64 -17.14 -5.78 9.96
N TRP A 65 -18.40 -5.33 9.90
CA TRP A 65 -18.72 -3.93 9.65
C TRP A 65 -18.26 -2.97 10.75
N LYS A 66 -18.22 -3.42 11.99
CA LYS A 66 -17.76 -2.60 13.12
C LYS A 66 -16.26 -2.35 13.01
N LEU A 67 -15.50 -3.38 12.63
CA LEU A 67 -14.07 -3.26 12.35
C LEU A 67 -13.84 -2.33 11.15
N LEU A 68 -14.60 -2.52 10.06
CA LEU A 68 -14.45 -1.72 8.86
C LEU A 68 -14.68 -0.22 9.12
N VAL A 69 -15.66 0.15 9.94
CA VAL A 69 -15.90 1.56 10.29
C VAL A 69 -14.79 2.10 11.20
N ARG A 70 -14.39 1.35 12.23
CA ARG A 70 -13.38 1.75 13.21
C ARG A 70 -12.00 1.98 12.60
N PHE A 71 -11.63 1.19 11.60
CA PHE A 71 -10.38 1.36 10.86
C PHE A 71 -10.56 2.27 9.65
N GLY A 72 -11.63 2.07 8.87
CA GLY A 72 -11.87 2.76 7.61
C GLY A 72 -12.05 4.26 7.75
N ILE A 73 -12.82 4.75 8.73
CA ILE A 73 -13.03 6.20 8.88
C ILE A 73 -11.71 6.91 9.20
N PRO A 74 -10.93 6.53 10.23
CA PRO A 74 -9.62 7.11 10.46
C PRO A 74 -8.68 6.96 9.26
N SER A 75 -8.65 5.79 8.62
CA SER A 75 -7.80 5.55 7.44
C SER A 75 -8.09 6.51 6.30
N VAL A 76 -9.37 6.78 6.00
CA VAL A 76 -9.74 7.78 4.97
C VAL A 76 -9.25 9.17 5.37
N GLY A 77 -9.48 9.59 6.62
CA GLY A 77 -9.05 10.90 7.10
C GLY A 77 -7.53 11.12 7.01
N PHE A 78 -6.75 10.15 7.49
CA PHE A 78 -5.29 10.23 7.43
C PHE A 78 -4.74 10.07 6.00
N THR A 79 -5.37 9.24 5.16
CA THR A 79 -4.96 9.07 3.75
C THR A 79 -5.18 10.35 2.96
N LEU A 80 -6.33 11.01 3.14
CA LEU A 80 -6.60 12.30 2.49
C LEU A 80 -5.61 13.37 2.95
N THR A 81 -5.34 13.44 4.25
CA THR A 81 -4.35 14.37 4.82
C THR A 81 -2.96 14.11 4.22
N GLY A 82 -2.54 12.84 4.17
CA GLY A 82 -1.26 12.45 3.57
C GLY A 82 -1.18 12.78 2.08
N ALA A 83 -2.24 12.50 1.31
CA ALA A 83 -2.31 12.80 -0.12
C ALA A 83 -2.18 14.30 -0.42
N LEU A 84 -2.81 15.15 0.39
CA LEU A 84 -2.68 16.61 0.28
C LEU A 84 -1.24 17.05 0.59
N LEU A 85 -0.60 16.46 1.60
CA LEU A 85 0.76 16.79 2.01
C LEU A 85 1.84 16.37 1.01
N VAL A 86 1.61 15.32 0.21
CA VAL A 86 2.59 14.84 -0.80
C VAL A 86 3.03 15.96 -1.75
N SER A 87 2.13 16.88 -2.10
CA SER A 87 2.46 18.00 -3.02
C SER A 87 3.36 19.07 -2.39
N TYR A 88 3.48 19.10 -1.06
CA TYR A 88 4.25 20.11 -0.33
C TYR A 88 5.60 19.59 0.18
N ILE A 89 5.85 18.28 0.10
CA ILE A 89 7.05 17.64 0.64
C ILE A 89 7.95 17.20 -0.52
N PRO A 90 9.27 17.50 -0.48
CA PRO A 90 10.19 17.04 -1.51
C PRO A 90 10.16 15.51 -1.67
N GLN A 91 10.15 15.05 -2.92
CA GLN A 91 10.08 13.62 -3.26
C GLN A 91 11.20 12.79 -2.60
N ASN A 92 12.42 13.33 -2.50
CA ASN A 92 13.54 12.66 -1.85
C ASN A 92 13.28 12.43 -0.36
N THR A 93 12.64 13.41 0.30
CA THR A 93 12.23 13.29 1.71
C THR A 93 11.14 12.22 1.87
N LEU A 94 10.13 12.19 0.99
CA LEU A 94 9.09 11.17 1.02
C LEU A 94 9.66 9.75 0.81
N LYS A 95 10.57 9.58 -0.16
CA LYS A 95 11.30 8.32 -0.37
C LYS A 95 12.12 7.93 0.86
N GLY A 96 12.80 8.89 1.49
CA GLY A 96 13.59 8.66 2.70
C GLY A 96 12.72 8.21 3.89
N ILE A 97 11.59 8.87 4.12
CA ILE A 97 10.62 8.50 5.16
C ILE A 97 10.09 7.09 4.91
N LEU A 98 9.70 6.78 3.67
CA LEU A 98 9.25 5.43 3.30
C LEU A 98 10.35 4.39 3.56
N GLY A 99 11.57 4.64 3.11
CA GLY A 99 12.69 3.73 3.32
C GLY A 99 12.98 3.47 4.80
N LEU A 100 13.01 4.53 5.62
CA LEU A 100 13.20 4.40 7.07
C LEU A 100 12.06 3.59 7.71
N PHE A 101 10.81 3.89 7.34
CA PHE A 101 9.64 3.14 7.81
C PHE A 101 9.77 1.64 7.48
N LEU A 102 10.16 1.29 6.24
CA LEU A 102 10.30 -0.10 5.82
C LEU A 102 11.41 -0.83 6.58
N ILE A 103 12.56 -0.19 6.80
CA ILE A 103 13.66 -0.77 7.56
C ILE A 103 13.23 -1.03 9.00
N LEU A 104 12.62 -0.04 9.66
CA LEU A 104 12.13 -0.18 11.03
C LEU A 104 11.04 -1.25 11.14
N TYR A 105 10.10 -1.27 10.20
CA TYR A 105 9.04 -2.26 10.15
C TYR A 105 9.60 -3.67 9.96
N ALA A 106 10.53 -3.86 9.02
CA ALA A 106 11.18 -5.14 8.80
C ALA A 106 11.97 -5.60 10.03
N ALA A 107 12.74 -4.72 10.65
CA ALA A 107 13.48 -5.02 11.88
C ALA A 107 12.54 -5.44 13.02
N PHE A 108 11.46 -4.68 13.25
CA PHE A 108 10.45 -5.03 14.24
C PHE A 108 9.77 -6.38 13.94
N SER A 109 9.43 -6.64 12.69
CA SER A 109 8.78 -7.89 12.29
C SER A 109 9.67 -9.11 12.53
N LEU A 110 11.00 -8.97 12.42
CA LEU A 110 11.94 -10.06 12.67
C LEU A 110 12.04 -10.45 14.16
N THR A 111 11.71 -9.55 15.09
CA THR A 111 11.75 -9.85 16.53
C THR A 111 10.47 -10.50 17.06
N GLN A 112 9.44 -10.64 16.22
CA GLN A 112 8.13 -11.21 16.60
C GLN A 112 8.00 -12.70 16.24
N PHE A 113 9.10 -13.33 15.78
CA PHE A 113 9.24 -14.79 15.61
C PHE A 113 9.89 -15.39 16.86
#